data_AF-A0A660N3U6-F1
#
_entry.id   AF-A0A660N3U6-F1
#
_cell.length_a   1.000
_cell.length_b   1.000
_cell.length_c   1.000
_cell.angle_alpha   90.00
_cell.angle_beta   90.00
_cell.angle_gamma   90.00
#
_symmetry.space_group_name_H-M   'P 1'
#
loop_
_entity.id
_entity.type
_entity.pdbx_description
1 polymer ?
#
loop_
_entity_poly.entity_id
_entity_poly.type
_entity_poly.pdbx_seq_one_letter_code
_entity_poly.pdbx_strand_id
1 'polypeptide(L)'
;EDDEKAEFLAEMGMEEAGLNRLIRAGYDLLGLQTYFTAGVKEVRAWTIHKGDTAPQAAGVIHTDFERGFIRAQVIAYDDFIALGGEAKAKEAGKMRAEGKEYIVQDGDVIHFLFNV
;
A
#
# COMPACT_ATOMS: atom_id res chain seq x y z
N GLU A 1 -20.34 -12.57 17.98
CA GLU A 1 -20.07 -12.56 16.53
C GLU A 1 -18.57 -12.64 16.21
N ASP A 2 -17.75 -11.61 16.49
CA ASP A 2 -16.30 -11.69 16.17
C ASP A 2 -15.54 -12.71 17.05
N ASP A 3 -15.86 -12.79 18.34
CA ASP A 3 -15.25 -13.78 19.25
C ASP A 3 -15.65 -15.22 18.89
N GLU A 4 -16.92 -15.46 18.56
CA GLU A 4 -17.42 -16.77 18.11
C GLU A 4 -16.76 -17.23 16.80
N LYS A 5 -16.51 -16.30 15.88
CA LYS A 5 -15.78 -16.58 14.64
C LYS A 5 -14.33 -16.98 14.91
N ALA A 6 -13.66 -16.28 15.83
CA ALA A 6 -12.27 -16.58 16.19
C ALA A 6 -12.15 -17.96 16.87
N GLU A 7 -13.07 -18.28 17.79
CA GLU A 7 -13.14 -19.59 18.44
C GLU A 7 -13.38 -20.72 17.43
N PHE A 8 -14.33 -20.55 16.49
CA PHE A 8 -14.61 -21.53 15.44
C PHE A 8 -13.40 -21.78 14.53
N LEU A 9 -12.69 -20.72 14.13
CA LEU A 9 -11.48 -20.85 13.31
C LEU A 9 -10.37 -21.61 14.07
N ALA A 10 -10.19 -21.33 15.36
CA ALA A 10 -9.21 -22.02 16.21
C ALA A 10 -9.54 -23.51 16.37
N GLU A 11 -10.81 -23.87 16.58
CA GLU A 11 -11.25 -25.28 16.64
C GLU A 11 -10.98 -26.03 15.32
N MET A 12 -11.07 -25.33 14.19
CA MET A 12 -10.76 -25.86 12.86
C MET A 12 -9.25 -25.86 12.54
N GLY A 13 -8.39 -25.36 13.43
CA GLY A 13 -6.95 -25.22 13.20
C GLY A 13 -6.60 -24.19 12.13
N MET A 14 -7.44 -23.18 11.93
CA MET A 14 -7.27 -22.13 10.93
C MET A 14 -7.04 -20.78 11.61
N GLU A 15 -6.06 -20.01 11.14
CA GLU A 15 -5.82 -18.63 11.64
C GLU A 15 -6.71 -17.59 10.94
N GLU A 16 -7.28 -17.95 9.79
CA GLU A 16 -8.16 -17.09 9.01
C GLU A 16 -9.14 -17.90 8.17
N ALA A 17 -10.19 -17.23 7.66
CA ALA A 17 -11.12 -17.85 6.73
C ALA A 17 -10.43 -18.20 5.40
N GLY A 18 -10.69 -19.40 4.87
CA GLY A 18 -10.16 -19.83 3.57
C GLY A 18 -10.55 -18.90 2.40
N LEU A 19 -11.68 -18.19 2.52
CA LEU A 19 -12.09 -17.16 1.55
C LEU A 19 -11.06 -16.03 1.44
N ASN A 20 -10.44 -15.60 2.54
CA ASN A 20 -9.41 -14.55 2.52
C ASN A 20 -8.16 -14.99 1.76
N ARG A 21 -7.80 -16.28 1.87
CA ARG A 21 -6.70 -16.88 1.11
C ARG A 21 -7.03 -16.94 -0.38
N LEU A 22 -8.26 -17.33 -0.73
CA LEU A 22 -8.73 -17.36 -2.11
C LEU A 22 -8.74 -15.97 -2.74
N ILE A 23 -9.21 -14.95 -2.03
CA ILE A 23 -9.22 -13.56 -2.50
C ILE A 23 -7.79 -13.09 -2.79
N ARG A 24 -6.85 -13.29 -1.87
CA ARG A 24 -5.45 -12.90 -2.07
C ARG A 24 -4.80 -13.65 -3.23
N ALA A 25 -5.07 -14.94 -3.37
CA ALA A 25 -4.57 -15.73 -4.50
C ALA A 25 -5.14 -15.24 -5.84
N GLY A 26 -6.43 -14.90 -5.91
CA GLY A 26 -7.05 -14.33 -7.10
C GLY A 26 -6.51 -12.93 -7.44
N TYR A 27 -6.29 -12.09 -6.43
CA TYR A 27 -5.70 -10.76 -6.59
C TYR A 27 -4.27 -10.83 -7.15
N ASP A 28 -3.46 -11.73 -6.59
CA ASP A 28 -2.09 -11.99 -7.06
C ASP A 28 -2.07 -12.55 -8.49
N LEU A 29 -2.97 -13.49 -8.80
CA LEU A 29 -3.13 -14.09 -10.13
C LEU A 29 -3.48 -13.07 -11.21
N LEU A 30 -4.27 -12.05 -10.87
CA LEU A 30 -4.60 -10.94 -11.78
C LEU A 30 -3.43 -9.97 -11.98
N GLY A 31 -2.27 -10.22 -11.34
CA GLY A 31 -1.11 -9.34 -11.43
C GLY A 31 -1.31 -8.02 -10.68
N LEU A 32 -2.20 -7.98 -9.69
CA LEU A 32 -2.47 -6.80 -8.89
C LEU A 32 -1.58 -6.75 -7.65
N GLN A 33 -1.29 -5.55 -7.17
CA GLN A 33 -0.60 -5.29 -5.91
C GLN A 33 -1.18 -4.04 -5.24
N THR A 34 -0.88 -3.86 -3.96
CA THR A 34 -1.43 -2.77 -3.15
C THR A 34 -0.33 -1.80 -2.73
N TYR A 35 -0.59 -0.50 -2.80
CA TYR A 35 0.17 0.50 -2.04
C TYR A 35 -0.77 1.25 -1.10
N PHE A 36 -0.21 1.99 -0.15
CA PHE A 36 -0.98 2.72 0.86
C PHE A 36 -0.75 4.22 0.79
N THR A 37 -1.81 4.98 1.00
CA THR A 37 -1.72 6.36 1.48
C THR A 37 -2.12 6.36 2.96
N ALA A 38 -1.30 6.95 3.82
CA ALA A 38 -1.57 7.02 5.25
C ALA A 38 -1.48 8.47 5.75
N GLY A 39 -2.57 8.99 6.30
CA GLY A 39 -2.63 10.30 6.91
C GLY A 39 -3.58 10.31 8.11
N VAL A 40 -3.66 11.45 8.80
CA VAL A 40 -4.48 11.58 10.03
C VAL A 40 -5.97 11.31 9.78
N LYS A 41 -6.48 11.68 8.59
CA LYS A 41 -7.89 11.54 8.25
C LYS A 41 -8.25 10.19 7.62
N GLU A 42 -7.32 9.60 6.87
CA GLU A 42 -7.59 8.42 6.05
C GLU A 42 -6.32 7.57 5.93
N VAL A 43 -6.53 6.26 6.03
CA VAL A 43 -5.58 5.24 5.59
C VAL A 43 -6.29 4.42 4.53
N ARG A 44 -5.68 4.28 3.35
CA ARG A 44 -6.31 3.62 2.21
C ARG A 44 -5.35 2.75 1.45
N ALA A 45 -5.83 1.56 1.10
CA ALA A 45 -5.22 0.65 0.15
C ALA A 45 -5.64 1.03 -1.28
N TRP A 46 -4.67 1.13 -2.18
CA TRP A 46 -4.87 1.42 -3.58
C TRP A 46 -4.40 0.25 -4.42
N THR A 47 -5.26 -0.23 -5.31
CA THR A 47 -4.96 -1.33 -6.23
C THR A 47 -4.30 -0.80 -7.48
N ILE A 48 -3.16 -1.36 -7.83
CA ILE A 48 -2.40 -1.09 -9.07
C ILE A 48 -1.97 -2.43 -9.70
N HIS A 49 -1.50 -2.39 -10.94
CA HIS A 49 -0.86 -3.56 -11.53
C HIS A 49 0.60 -3.64 -11.09
N LYS A 50 1.12 -4.86 -10.96
CA LYS A 50 2.54 -5.10 -10.74
C LYS A 50 3.34 -4.48 -11.89
N GLY A 51 4.31 -3.65 -11.55
CA GLY A 51 5.12 -2.92 -12.53
C GLY A 51 4.63 -1.50 -12.83
N ASP A 52 3.51 -1.05 -12.27
CA ASP A 52 3.08 0.34 -12.44
C ASP A 52 4.13 1.30 -11.83
N THR A 53 4.44 2.35 -12.59
CA THR A 53 5.31 3.44 -12.16
C THR A 53 4.61 4.37 -11.16
N ALA A 54 5.38 5.17 -10.43
CA ALA A 54 4.83 6.13 -9.47
C ALA A 54 3.79 7.10 -10.07
N PRO A 55 3.96 7.68 -11.28
CA PRO A 55 2.92 8.49 -11.90
C PRO A 55 1.63 7.71 -12.22
N GLN A 56 1.74 6.48 -12.73
CA GLN A 56 0.58 5.63 -13.03
C GLN A 56 -0.19 5.28 -11.75
N ALA A 57 0.53 4.92 -10.68
CA ALA A 57 -0.06 4.69 -9.36
C ALA A 57 -0.78 5.94 -8.82
N ALA A 58 -0.17 7.12 -8.96
CA ALA A 58 -0.82 8.38 -8.59
C ALA A 58 -2.09 8.65 -9.40
N GLY A 59 -2.11 8.26 -10.68
CA GLY A 59 -3.26 8.36 -11.58
C GLY A 59 -4.48 7.58 -11.11
N VAL A 60 -4.30 6.49 -10.35
CA VAL A 60 -5.40 5.73 -9.73
C VAL A 60 -6.14 6.54 -8.67
N ILE A 61 -5.45 7.46 -8.00
CA ILE A 61 -6.11 8.43 -7.08
C ILE A 61 -6.88 9.46 -7.89
N HIS A 62 -6.21 10.09 -8.85
CA HIS A 62 -6.82 11.06 -9.76
C HIS A 62 -5.93 11.27 -11.00
N THR A 63 -6.55 11.40 -12.17
CA THR A 63 -5.82 11.62 -13.45
C THR A 63 -4.94 12.87 -13.47
N ASP A 64 -5.28 13.91 -12.71
CA ASP A 64 -4.44 15.12 -12.60
C ASP A 64 -3.14 14.88 -11.82
N PHE A 65 -3.10 13.92 -10.89
CA PHE A 65 -1.87 13.60 -10.16
C PHE A 65 -0.83 12.97 -11.09
N GLU A 66 -1.27 12.14 -12.03
CA GLU A 66 -0.40 11.54 -13.05
C GLU A 66 0.18 12.62 -13.98
N ARG A 67 -0.68 13.52 -14.48
CA ARG A 67 -0.26 14.62 -15.37
C ARG A 67 0.65 15.61 -14.66
N GLY A 68 0.31 15.96 -13.43
CA GLY A 68 1.01 16.92 -12.59
C GLY A 68 2.17 16.34 -11.79
N PHE A 69 2.50 15.05 -11.97
CA PHE A 69 3.45 14.34 -11.11
C PHE A 69 4.81 15.03 -11.04
N ILE A 70 5.25 15.32 -9.81
CA ILE A 70 6.58 15.85 -9.51
C ILE A 70 7.47 14.72 -8.99
N ARG A 71 7.05 14.05 -7.91
CA ARG A 71 7.77 12.94 -7.27
C ARG A 71 6.87 12.18 -6.28
N ALA A 72 7.29 10.98 -5.90
CA ALA A 72 6.69 10.21 -4.83
C ALA A 72 7.60 10.20 -3.60
N GLN A 73 7.05 10.45 -2.42
CA GLN A 73 7.73 10.15 -1.15
C GLN A 73 7.30 8.76 -0.72
N VAL A 74 8.26 7.83 -0.66
CA VAL A 74 7.99 6.40 -0.48
C VAL A 74 8.69 5.90 0.78
N ILE A 75 7.95 5.17 1.61
CA ILE A 75 8.47 4.40 2.73
C ILE A 75 8.01 2.96 2.54
N ALA A 76 8.93 1.99 2.62
CA ALA A 76 8.57 0.58 2.58
C ALA A 76 7.70 0.22 3.79
N TYR A 77 6.72 -0.68 3.63
CA TYR A 77 5.81 -1.09 4.70
C TYR A 77 6.54 -1.47 6.00
N ASP A 78 7.54 -2.34 5.90
CA ASP A 78 8.29 -2.85 7.05
C ASP A 78 8.99 -1.72 7.82
N ASP A 79 9.57 -0.75 7.10
CA ASP A 79 10.19 0.43 7.71
C ASP A 79 9.15 1.33 8.38
N PHE A 80 7.98 1.51 7.76
CA PHE A 80 6.88 2.30 8.33
C PHE A 80 6.38 1.70 9.65
N ILE A 81 6.18 0.38 9.69
CA ILE A 81 5.74 -0.33 10.89
C ILE A 81 6.83 -0.34 11.96
N ALA A 82 8.05 -0.74 11.61
CA ALA A 82 9.15 -0.89 12.57
C ALA A 82 9.52 0.44 13.25
N LEU A 83 9.40 1.56 12.52
CA LEU A 83 9.74 2.88 13.03
C LEU A 83 8.53 3.59 13.66
N GLY A 84 7.32 3.04 13.56
CA GLY A 84 6.13 3.63 14.17
C GLY A 84 5.59 4.86 13.43
N GLY A 85 5.63 4.82 12.08
CA GLY A 85 4.99 5.78 11.21
C GLY A 85 5.92 6.75 10.48
N GLU A 86 5.31 7.63 9.68
CA GLU A 86 5.98 8.50 8.71
C GLU A 86 7.08 9.38 9.32
N ALA A 87 6.78 10.04 10.44
CA ALA A 87 7.70 11.01 11.05
C ALA A 87 9.03 10.36 11.45
N LYS A 88 8.97 9.23 12.15
CA LYS A 88 10.16 8.48 12.59
C LYS A 88 10.87 7.80 11.41
N ALA A 89 10.12 7.30 10.43
CA ALA A 89 10.70 6.77 9.20
C ALA A 89 11.51 7.84 8.43
N LYS A 90 11.01 9.07 8.38
CA LYS A 90 11.71 10.20 7.78
C LYS A 90 12.96 10.60 8.56
N GLU A 91 12.88 10.69 9.88
CA GLU A 91 14.04 11.00 10.76
C GLU A 91 15.15 9.95 10.63
N ALA A 92 14.78 8.68 10.46
CA ALA A 92 15.72 7.58 10.23
C ALA A 92 16.24 7.49 8.78
N GLY A 93 15.84 8.40 7.89
CA GLY A 93 16.27 8.41 6.48
C GLY A 93 15.67 7.30 5.62
N LYS A 94 14.56 6.67 6.04
CA LYS A 94 13.86 5.62 5.28
C LYS A 94 12.83 6.16 4.27
N MET A 95 12.50 7.45 4.35
CA MET A 95 11.67 8.11 3.35
C MET A 95 12.50 8.46 2.11
N ARG A 96 12.24 7.77 1.00
CA ARG A 96 12.90 8.01 -0.29
C ARG A 96 12.09 8.99 -1.13
N ALA A 97 12.80 9.81 -1.91
CA ALA A 97 12.18 10.66 -2.92
C ALA A 97 12.38 10.01 -4.30
N GLU A 98 11.31 9.45 -4.84
CA GLU A 98 11.32 8.63 -6.03
C GLU A 98 10.76 9.38 -7.25
N GLY A 99 11.38 9.15 -8.40
CA GLY A 99 11.06 9.82 -9.66
C GLY A 99 10.01 9.09 -10.51
N LYS A 100 9.85 9.54 -11.76
CA LYS A 100 8.85 9.00 -12.70
C LYS A 100 9.08 7.53 -13.08
N GLU A 101 10.34 7.10 -13.09
CA GLU A 101 10.72 5.73 -13.44
C GLU A 101 10.64 4.75 -12.26
N TYR A 102 10.29 5.24 -11.06
CA TYR A 102 10.17 4.35 -9.90
C TYR A 102 9.00 3.40 -10.09
N ILE A 103 9.29 2.10 -10.01
CA ILE A 103 8.28 1.04 -9.99
C ILE A 103 7.80 0.88 -8.56
N VAL A 104 6.51 1.10 -8.33
CA VAL A 104 5.90 0.97 -7.01
C VAL A 104 6.02 -0.48 -6.54
N GLN A 105 6.41 -0.67 -5.28
CA GLN A 105 6.50 -1.98 -4.66
C GLN A 105 5.24 -2.27 -3.85
N ASP A 106 4.88 -3.54 -3.72
CA ASP A 106 3.77 -3.97 -2.88
C ASP A 106 4.00 -3.52 -1.42
N GLY A 107 2.97 -2.94 -0.82
CA GLY A 107 2.99 -2.39 0.53
C GLY A 107 3.61 -1.01 0.69
N ASP A 108 4.17 -0.39 -0.37
CA ASP A 108 4.74 0.95 -0.25
C ASP A 108 3.74 1.94 0.36
N VAL A 109 4.20 2.74 1.33
CA VAL A 109 3.45 3.86 1.89
C VAL A 109 3.90 5.13 1.17
N ILE A 110 2.98 5.74 0.41
CA ILE A 110 3.32 6.77 -0.58
C ILE A 110 2.56 8.08 -0.32
N HIS A 111 3.29 9.18 -0.42
CA HIS A 111 2.76 10.53 -0.57
C HIS A 111 3.20 11.10 -1.92
N PHE A 112 2.25 11.36 -2.82
CA PHE A 112 2.54 11.94 -4.14
C PHE A 112 2.55 13.47 -4.09
N LEU A 113 3.62 14.07 -4.63
CA LEU A 113 3.69 15.51 -4.85
C LEU A 113 3.41 15.77 -6.33
N PHE A 114 2.48 16.69 -6.59
CA PHE A 114 2.02 17.06 -7.92
C PHE A 114 1.74 18.56 -7.99
N ASN A 115 1.72 19.11 -9.20
CA ASN A 115 1.23 20.46 -9.46
C ASN A 115 -0.04 20.42 -10.32
N VAL A 116 -0.99 21.29 -10.01
CA VAL A 116 -2.24 21.47 -10.77
C VAL A 116 -2.11 22.71 -11.65
#